data_AF-A0A847Y7Z5-F1
#
_entry.id   AF-A0A847Y7Z5-F1
#
_cell.length_a   1.000
_cell.length_b   1.000
_cell.length_c   1.000
_cell.angle_alpha   90.00
_cell.angle_beta   90.00
_cell.angle_gamma   90.00
#
_symmetry.space_group_name_H-M   'P 1'
#
loop_
_entity.id
_entity.type
_entity.pdbx_description
1 polymer ?
#
loop_
_entity_poly.entity_id
_entity_poly.type
_entity_poly.pdbx_seq_one_letter_code
_entity_poly.pdbx_strand_id
1 'polypeptide(L)'
;MTKEILNKLGNQWLEEKIQRMKNLLNIALPDEALYREIMLSLGYPKNKVQFLELALLTPYTEIQKIKSQHLIEKVLLYRAGFLQDSSELPANIDKSLKFEKSFWSFKAIRPANFPDKRISDISHLLAQSTENGIYRYFRERIEKTCKEAATASPKKIVEEIMAFKGIGISRKREMFFNIILPFFIADESFIGCHNFLLNIFETHPPLDENSRVKRSIRELGVKVSNAKEYFGLVKYASSANL
;
A
#
# COMPACT_ATOMS: atom_id res chain seq x y z
N MET A 1 3.09 -29.56 3.96
CA MET A 1 2.39 -28.55 4.80
C MET A 1 0.90 -28.60 4.50
N THR A 2 0.03 -28.63 5.51
CA THR A 2 -1.43 -28.76 5.30
C THR A 2 -2.09 -27.42 5.05
N LYS A 3 -3.29 -27.42 4.44
CA LYS A 3 -4.12 -26.22 4.28
C LYS A 3 -4.48 -25.57 5.63
N GLU A 4 -4.70 -26.40 6.65
CA GLU A 4 -4.97 -25.94 8.01
C GLU A 4 -3.81 -25.11 8.57
N ILE A 5 -2.57 -25.56 8.38
CA ILE A 5 -1.36 -24.81 8.78
C ILE A 5 -1.27 -23.49 8.00
N LEU A 6 -1.50 -23.51 6.68
CA LEU A 6 -1.50 -22.29 5.86
C LEU A 6 -2.56 -21.28 6.33
N ASN A 7 -3.77 -21.74 6.62
CA ASN A 7 -4.84 -20.87 7.12
C ASN A 7 -4.51 -20.28 8.49
N LYS A 8 -3.93 -21.07 9.40
CA LYS A 8 -3.45 -20.58 10.71
C LYS A 8 -2.38 -19.50 10.54
N LEU A 9 -1.38 -19.73 9.69
CA LEU A 9 -0.33 -18.75 9.41
C LEU A 9 -0.88 -17.50 8.70
N GLY A 10 -1.89 -17.66 7.84
CA GLY A 10 -2.59 -16.55 7.19
C GLY A 10 -3.33 -15.66 8.18
N ASN A 11 -4.02 -16.26 9.17
CA ASN A 11 -4.62 -15.51 10.28
C ASN A 11 -3.55 -14.75 11.09
N GLN A 12 -2.47 -15.43 11.49
CA GLN A 12 -1.37 -14.81 12.23
C GLN A 12 -0.75 -13.64 11.46
N TRP A 13 -0.54 -13.81 10.15
CA TRP A 13 -0.05 -12.72 9.30
C TRP A 13 -1.00 -11.52 9.32
N LEU A 14 -2.31 -11.74 9.21
CA LEU A 14 -3.29 -10.67 9.21
C LEU A 14 -3.38 -9.99 10.58
N GLU A 15 -3.36 -10.76 11.67
CA GLU A 15 -3.33 -10.25 13.05
C GLU A 15 -2.13 -9.32 13.30
N GLU A 16 -0.93 -9.72 12.86
CA GLU A 16 0.27 -8.86 12.95
C GLU A 16 0.12 -7.56 12.14
N LYS A 17 -0.51 -7.64 10.96
CA LYS A 17 -0.78 -6.45 10.15
C LYS A 17 -1.77 -5.53 10.82
N ILE A 18 -2.87 -6.05 11.34
CA ILE A 18 -3.88 -5.28 12.07
C ILE A 18 -3.25 -4.62 13.29
N GLN A 19 -2.45 -5.37 14.08
CA GLN A 19 -1.79 -4.81 15.26
C GLN A 19 -0.82 -3.68 14.91
N ARG A 20 -0.06 -3.81 13.82
CA ARG A 20 0.78 -2.72 13.30
C ARG A 20 -0.07 -1.48 12.98
N MET A 21 -1.22 -1.65 12.33
CA MET A 21 -2.09 -0.52 11.97
C MET A 21 -2.72 0.13 13.21
N LYS A 22 -3.12 -0.65 14.22
CA LYS A 22 -3.57 -0.12 15.53
C LYS A 22 -2.49 0.73 16.19
N ASN A 23 -1.26 0.22 16.24
CA ASN A 23 -0.14 0.96 16.82
C ASN A 23 0.12 2.28 16.06
N LEU A 24 -0.05 2.28 14.74
CA LEU A 24 0.12 3.48 13.91
C LEU A 24 -1.01 4.50 14.15
N LEU A 25 -2.26 4.05 14.23
CA LEU A 25 -3.41 4.91 14.51
C LEU A 25 -3.35 5.54 15.91
N ASN A 26 -2.64 4.93 16.86
CA ASN A 26 -2.39 5.51 18.18
C ASN A 26 -1.45 6.73 18.15
N ILE A 27 -0.65 6.89 17.08
CA ILE A 27 0.39 7.93 17.00
C ILE A 27 0.25 8.87 15.80
N ALA A 28 -0.75 8.65 14.94
CA ALA A 28 -0.97 9.45 13.75
C ALA A 28 -2.46 9.49 13.38
N LEU A 29 -2.89 10.63 12.85
CA LEU A 29 -4.23 10.77 12.29
C LEU A 29 -4.42 9.80 11.11
N PRO A 30 -5.66 9.31 10.84
CA PRO A 30 -5.90 8.28 9.83
C PRO A 30 -5.33 8.60 8.44
N ASP A 31 -5.46 9.83 7.97
CA ASP A 31 -4.91 10.26 6.69
C ASP A 31 -3.38 10.15 6.64
N GLU A 32 -2.70 10.66 7.67
CA GLU A 32 -1.23 10.60 7.77
C GLU A 32 -0.72 9.17 7.93
N ALA A 33 -1.40 8.37 8.76
CA ALA A 33 -1.10 6.96 8.97
C ALA A 33 -1.18 6.17 7.65
N LEU A 34 -2.30 6.32 6.93
CA LEU A 34 -2.53 5.60 5.68
C LEU A 34 -1.57 6.07 4.58
N TYR A 35 -1.33 7.38 4.47
CA TYR A 35 -0.36 7.94 3.54
C TYR A 35 1.05 7.37 3.76
N ARG A 36 1.53 7.32 5.02
CA ARG A 36 2.86 6.79 5.36
C ARG A 36 3.00 5.32 4.96
N GLU A 37 1.99 4.48 5.24
CA GLU A 37 2.04 3.06 4.87
C GLU A 37 1.99 2.86 3.34
N ILE A 38 1.18 3.66 2.64
CA ILE A 38 1.15 3.68 1.17
C ILE A 38 2.51 4.03 0.61
N MET A 39 3.11 5.13 1.07
CA MET A 39 4.44 5.58 0.64
C MET A 39 5.51 4.53 0.95
N LEU A 40 5.59 4.05 2.18
CA LEU A 40 6.52 2.99 2.60
C LEU A 40 6.43 1.77 1.68
N SER A 41 5.21 1.39 1.27
CA SER A 41 5.01 0.26 0.38
C SER A 41 5.75 0.43 -0.95
N LEU A 42 5.74 1.62 -1.55
CA LEU A 42 6.29 1.91 -2.88
C LEU A 42 7.78 1.56 -3.00
N GLY A 43 8.51 1.64 -1.89
CA GLY A 43 9.95 1.48 -1.87
C GLY A 43 10.47 0.08 -2.15
N TYR A 44 9.65 -0.97 -2.04
CA TYR A 44 10.11 -2.37 -2.13
C TYR A 44 11.31 -2.61 -1.17
N PRO A 45 11.98 -3.79 -1.08
CA PRO A 45 12.93 -3.98 0.04
C PRO A 45 14.11 -2.97 0.08
N LYS A 46 14.40 -2.27 -1.02
CA LYS A 46 15.58 -1.37 -1.12
C LYS A 46 15.31 0.10 -0.79
N ASN A 47 14.09 0.60 -0.98
CA ASN A 47 13.76 2.02 -0.76
C ASN A 47 12.61 2.24 0.24
N LYS A 48 12.22 1.22 1.03
CA LYS A 48 11.11 1.33 2.00
C LYS A 48 11.28 2.49 2.97
N VAL A 49 12.47 2.61 3.56
CA VAL A 49 12.78 3.66 4.54
C VAL A 49 12.79 5.02 3.83
N GLN A 50 13.41 5.11 2.66
CA GLN A 50 13.50 6.34 1.88
C GLN A 50 12.12 6.91 1.52
N PHE A 51 11.17 6.06 1.13
CA PHE A 51 9.80 6.50 0.90
C PHE A 51 9.06 6.90 2.17
N LEU A 52 9.33 6.25 3.30
CA LEU A 52 8.77 6.69 4.59
C LEU A 52 9.33 8.06 4.98
N GLU A 53 10.64 8.27 4.86
CA GLU A 53 11.29 9.55 5.12
C GLU A 53 10.76 10.65 4.20
N LEU A 54 10.49 10.34 2.92
CA LEU A 54 9.81 11.27 2.01
C LEU A 54 8.39 11.61 2.47
N ALA A 55 7.62 10.63 2.96
CA ALA A 55 6.29 10.86 3.50
C ALA A 55 6.31 11.71 4.78
N LEU A 56 7.36 11.58 5.60
CA LEU A 56 7.54 12.40 6.81
C LEU A 56 8.01 13.82 6.46
N LEU A 57 8.90 13.96 5.46
CA LEU A 57 9.38 15.25 4.96
C LEU A 57 8.30 16.02 4.20
N THR A 58 7.29 15.32 3.66
CA THR A 58 6.15 15.89 2.94
C THR A 58 4.85 15.27 3.48
N PRO A 59 4.40 15.70 4.67
CA PRO A 59 3.18 15.21 5.30
C PRO A 59 1.98 15.31 4.37
N TYR A 60 1.01 14.41 4.56
CA TYR A 60 -0.20 14.39 3.73
C TYR A 60 -0.99 15.70 3.80
N THR A 61 -1.00 16.35 4.97
CA THR A 61 -1.60 17.68 5.16
C THR A 61 -0.99 18.77 4.27
N GLU A 62 0.28 18.67 3.88
CA GLU A 62 0.87 19.55 2.86
C GLU A 62 0.41 19.18 1.46
N ILE A 63 0.38 17.87 1.14
CA ILE A 63 -0.13 17.35 -0.13
C ILE A 63 -1.58 17.77 -0.38
N GLN A 64 -2.44 17.75 0.64
CA GLN A 64 -3.85 18.14 0.52
C GLN A 64 -4.05 19.60 0.07
N LYS A 65 -3.07 20.48 0.34
CA LYS A 65 -3.10 21.87 -0.11
C LYS A 65 -2.78 21.99 -1.61
N ILE A 66 -2.14 20.98 -2.19
CA ILE A 66 -1.67 20.93 -3.57
C ILE A 66 -2.64 20.07 -4.38
N LYS A 67 -3.75 20.64 -4.84
CA LYS A 67 -4.82 19.88 -5.53
C LYS A 67 -4.42 19.36 -6.93
N SER A 68 -3.32 19.86 -7.50
CA SER A 68 -2.87 19.50 -8.85
C SER A 68 -1.92 18.31 -8.81
N GLN A 69 -2.23 17.25 -9.57
CA GLN A 69 -1.36 16.07 -9.72
C GLN A 69 0.05 16.44 -10.16
N HIS A 70 0.19 17.34 -11.15
CA HIS A 70 1.49 17.76 -11.64
C HIS A 70 2.31 18.46 -10.56
N LEU A 71 1.68 19.32 -9.75
CA LEU A 71 2.37 20.01 -8.65
C LEU A 71 2.72 19.05 -7.51
N ILE A 72 1.85 18.09 -7.19
CA ILE A 72 2.16 17.03 -6.20
C ILE A 72 3.40 16.25 -6.65
N GLU A 73 3.41 15.79 -7.91
CA GLU A 73 4.54 15.09 -8.50
C GLU A 73 5.81 15.94 -8.43
N LYS A 74 5.75 17.21 -8.86
CA LYS A 74 6.88 18.14 -8.85
C LYS A 74 7.43 18.34 -7.44
N VAL A 75 6.57 18.57 -6.44
CA VAL A 75 6.96 18.73 -5.03
C VAL A 75 7.65 17.47 -4.53
N LEU A 76 7.08 16.28 -4.73
CA LEU A 76 7.67 15.03 -4.26
C LEU A 76 9.00 14.72 -4.95
N LEU A 77 9.11 14.95 -6.27
CA LEU A 77 10.36 14.77 -7.01
C LEU A 77 11.43 15.79 -6.59
N TYR A 78 11.05 17.03 -6.29
CA TYR A 78 11.95 18.05 -5.74
C TYR A 78 12.46 17.65 -4.35
N ARG A 79 11.55 17.27 -3.44
CA ARG A 79 11.88 16.79 -2.09
C ARG A 79 12.72 15.52 -2.11
N ALA A 80 12.54 14.66 -3.10
CA ALA A 80 13.36 13.48 -3.33
C ALA A 80 14.75 13.78 -3.95
N GLY A 81 15.02 15.02 -4.39
CA GLY A 81 16.29 15.38 -5.02
C GLY A 81 16.41 14.97 -6.49
N PHE A 82 15.31 14.57 -7.13
CA PHE A 82 15.27 14.20 -8.56
C PHE A 82 15.03 15.40 -9.47
N LEU A 83 14.46 16.49 -8.94
CA LEU A 83 14.36 17.78 -9.62
C LEU A 83 15.15 18.84 -8.84
N GLN A 84 15.85 19.69 -9.58
CA GLN A 84 16.53 20.87 -9.01
C GLN A 84 15.72 22.15 -9.21
N ASP A 85 14.85 22.17 -10.22
CA ASP A 85 14.01 23.31 -10.51
C ASP A 85 12.91 23.46 -9.45
N SER A 86 12.92 24.62 -8.78
CA SER A 86 11.93 25.00 -7.77
C SER A 86 10.92 26.01 -8.29
N SER A 87 10.93 26.30 -9.60
CA SER A 87 9.90 27.08 -10.27
C SER A 87 8.53 26.44 -10.02
N GLU A 88 7.48 27.26 -9.90
CA GLU A 88 6.09 26.79 -9.74
C GLU A 88 5.79 25.96 -8.48
N LEU A 89 6.78 25.68 -7.62
CA LEU A 89 6.50 25.05 -6.33
C LEU A 89 5.63 26.00 -5.49
N PRO A 90 4.60 25.49 -4.81
CA PRO A 90 3.76 26.30 -3.92
C PRO A 90 4.59 27.05 -2.87
N ALA A 91 4.21 28.29 -2.56
CA ALA A 91 4.98 29.16 -1.66
C ALA A 91 5.16 28.60 -0.24
N ASN A 92 4.25 27.72 0.20
CA ASN A 92 4.31 27.06 1.50
C ASN A 92 5.29 25.88 1.56
N ILE A 93 5.95 25.52 0.45
CA ILE A 93 6.94 24.45 0.43
C ILE A 93 8.31 25.03 0.77
N ASP A 94 8.87 24.59 1.91
CA ASP A 94 10.26 24.89 2.24
C ASP A 94 11.19 24.26 1.20
N LYS A 95 11.92 25.11 0.48
CA LYS A 95 12.80 24.71 -0.62
C LYS A 95 14.15 24.19 -0.14
N SER A 96 14.52 24.43 1.12
CA SER A 96 15.76 23.95 1.73
C SER A 96 15.69 22.46 2.08
N LEU A 97 14.49 21.97 2.37
CA LEU A 97 14.25 20.58 2.72
C LEU A 97 14.21 19.71 1.46
N LYS A 98 15.26 18.94 1.19
CA LYS A 98 15.26 17.89 0.16
C LYS A 98 16.33 16.85 0.45
N PHE A 99 16.13 15.63 -0.04
CA PHE A 99 17.17 14.61 -0.03
C PHE A 99 18.16 14.80 -1.18
N GLU A 100 19.33 14.20 -1.02
CA GLU A 100 20.25 14.00 -2.13
C GLU A 100 19.81 12.81 -2.99
N LYS A 101 20.12 12.82 -4.29
CA LYS A 101 19.85 11.69 -5.18
C LYS A 101 20.51 10.39 -4.71
N SER A 102 21.66 10.49 -4.03
CA SER A 102 22.42 9.39 -3.42
C SER A 102 21.66 8.65 -2.32
N PHE A 103 20.65 9.29 -1.71
CA PHE A 103 19.77 8.69 -0.69
C PHE A 103 19.00 7.49 -1.23
N TRP A 104 18.75 7.48 -2.54
CA TRP A 104 17.92 6.49 -3.22
C TRP A 104 18.75 5.37 -3.85
N SER A 105 18.27 4.13 -3.67
CA SER A 105 18.84 2.96 -4.34
C SER A 105 18.23 2.78 -5.73
N PHE A 106 19.08 2.67 -6.75
CA PHE A 106 18.68 2.28 -8.13
C PHE A 106 19.30 0.94 -8.56
N LYS A 107 20.38 0.50 -7.89
CA LYS A 107 21.15 -0.68 -8.28
C LYS A 107 20.31 -1.95 -8.17
N ALA A 108 20.27 -2.74 -9.25
CA ALA A 108 19.51 -3.98 -9.33
C ALA A 108 18.03 -3.81 -8.93
N ILE A 109 17.42 -2.73 -9.42
CA ILE A 109 15.98 -2.47 -9.41
C ILE A 109 15.55 -2.40 -10.89
N ARG A 110 14.38 -2.95 -11.23
CA ARG A 110 13.83 -2.82 -12.58
C ARG A 110 13.40 -1.37 -12.82
N PRO A 111 13.55 -0.78 -14.02
CA PRO A 111 13.21 0.63 -14.27
C PRO A 111 11.79 1.03 -13.84
N ALA A 112 10.79 0.16 -14.04
CA ALA A 112 9.41 0.39 -13.60
C ALA A 112 9.24 0.50 -12.07
N ASN A 113 10.27 0.18 -11.29
CA ASN A 113 10.31 0.26 -9.84
C ASN A 113 11.26 1.36 -9.34
N PHE A 114 11.82 2.19 -10.23
CA PHE A 114 12.67 3.30 -9.79
C PHE A 114 11.87 4.32 -8.98
N PRO A 115 12.49 4.95 -7.96
CA PRO A 115 11.77 5.82 -7.04
C PRO A 115 11.08 7.03 -7.69
N ASP A 116 11.75 7.67 -8.65
CA ASP A 116 11.20 8.78 -9.45
C ASP A 116 9.94 8.34 -10.20
N LYS A 117 9.96 7.17 -10.85
CA LYS A 117 8.79 6.63 -11.54
C LYS A 117 7.66 6.31 -10.56
N ARG A 118 7.98 5.76 -9.39
CA ARG A 118 6.99 5.46 -8.33
C ARG A 118 6.37 6.71 -7.72
N ILE A 119 7.14 7.79 -7.58
CA ILE A 119 6.65 9.11 -7.16
C ILE A 119 5.68 9.67 -8.20
N SER A 120 6.05 9.60 -9.48
CA SER A 120 5.16 9.98 -10.59
C SER A 120 3.86 9.18 -10.53
N ASP A 121 3.94 7.85 -10.40
CA ASP A 121 2.77 6.98 -10.38
C ASP A 121 1.84 7.24 -9.17
N ILE A 122 2.37 7.47 -7.97
CA ILE A 122 1.55 7.69 -6.77
C ILE A 122 0.88 9.07 -6.75
N SER A 123 1.46 10.08 -7.40
CA SER A 123 0.90 11.43 -7.46
C SER A 123 -0.55 11.47 -7.98
N HIS A 124 -0.92 10.51 -8.84
CA HIS A 124 -2.29 10.34 -9.30
C HIS A 124 -3.27 10.00 -8.18
N LEU A 125 -2.93 9.06 -7.29
CA LEU A 125 -3.77 8.72 -6.13
C LEU A 125 -3.89 9.93 -5.21
N LEU A 126 -2.75 10.57 -4.91
CA LEU A 126 -2.69 11.69 -3.99
C LEU A 126 -3.60 12.84 -4.46
N ALA A 127 -3.53 13.20 -5.74
CA ALA A 127 -4.40 14.21 -6.32
C ALA A 127 -5.89 13.84 -6.25
N GLN A 128 -6.22 12.56 -6.45
CA GLN A 128 -7.60 12.08 -6.36
C GLN A 128 -8.14 12.05 -4.93
N SER A 129 -7.26 12.02 -3.93
CA SER A 129 -7.63 11.96 -2.52
C SER A 129 -7.52 13.29 -1.78
N THR A 130 -6.98 14.35 -2.38
CA THR A 130 -6.76 15.63 -1.68
C THR A 130 -8.07 16.29 -1.22
N GLU A 131 -9.16 16.14 -1.98
CA GLU A 131 -10.43 16.85 -1.70
C GLU A 131 -11.03 16.46 -0.35
N ASN A 132 -11.07 15.16 -0.04
CA ASN A 132 -11.77 14.62 1.13
C ASN A 132 -10.85 13.88 2.11
N GLY A 133 -9.57 13.71 1.79
CA GLY A 133 -8.62 12.88 2.56
C GLY A 133 -8.47 11.48 1.96
N ILE A 134 -7.28 10.89 2.11
CA ILE A 134 -6.95 9.55 1.62
C ILE A 134 -7.67 8.45 2.40
N TYR A 135 -7.88 8.68 3.70
CA TYR A 135 -8.71 7.83 4.53
C TYR A 135 -10.14 7.77 4.00
N ARG A 136 -10.79 8.94 3.85
CA ARG A 136 -12.17 9.02 3.37
C ARG A 136 -12.31 8.49 1.94
N TYR A 137 -11.32 8.76 1.09
CA TYR A 137 -11.25 8.24 -0.28
C TYR A 137 -11.38 6.70 -0.33
N PHE A 138 -10.65 5.96 0.49
CA PHE A 138 -10.77 4.50 0.53
C PHE A 138 -11.99 4.04 1.31
N ARG A 139 -12.35 4.74 2.40
CA ARG A 139 -13.53 4.43 3.22
C ARG A 139 -14.79 4.38 2.37
N GLU A 140 -15.07 5.43 1.60
CA GLU A 140 -16.28 5.53 0.77
C GLU A 140 -16.35 4.43 -0.29
N ARG A 141 -15.21 4.03 -0.87
CA ARG A 141 -15.14 2.92 -1.84
C ARG A 141 -15.41 1.56 -1.20
N ILE A 142 -14.87 1.33 -0.01
CA ILE A 142 -15.12 0.10 0.73
C ILE A 142 -16.59 0.05 1.16
N GLU A 143 -17.15 1.13 1.71
CA GLU A 143 -18.56 1.17 2.13
C GLU A 143 -19.52 0.96 0.95
N LYS A 144 -19.23 1.59 -0.20
CA LYS A 144 -20.00 1.41 -1.43
C LYS A 144 -20.01 -0.07 -1.85
N THR A 145 -18.82 -0.65 -2.02
CA THR A 145 -18.70 -2.06 -2.44
C THR A 145 -19.27 -3.03 -1.41
N CYS A 146 -19.07 -2.79 -0.12
CA CYS A 146 -19.63 -3.56 0.99
C CYS A 146 -21.17 -3.63 0.96
N LYS A 147 -21.84 -2.55 0.53
CA LYS A 147 -23.31 -2.52 0.37
C LYS A 147 -23.79 -3.17 -0.93
N GLU A 148 -23.01 -3.09 -2.00
CA GLU A 148 -23.42 -3.48 -3.37
C GLU A 148 -22.93 -4.87 -3.81
N ALA A 149 -22.01 -5.50 -3.08
CA ALA A 149 -21.21 -6.65 -3.53
C ALA A 149 -21.93 -8.02 -3.64
N ALA A 150 -23.26 -8.07 -3.72
CA ALA A 150 -24.02 -9.32 -3.66
C ALA A 150 -23.62 -10.37 -4.72
N THR A 151 -23.06 -9.96 -5.87
CA THR A 151 -22.71 -10.87 -6.99
C THR A 151 -21.29 -10.70 -7.55
N ALA A 152 -20.51 -9.74 -7.05
CA ALA A 152 -19.19 -9.45 -7.58
C ALA A 152 -18.14 -10.42 -7.01
N SER A 153 -17.25 -10.93 -7.88
CA SER A 153 -16.10 -11.73 -7.40
C SER A 153 -15.17 -10.89 -6.51
N PRO A 154 -14.55 -11.45 -5.45
CA PRO A 154 -13.65 -10.72 -4.56
C PRO A 154 -12.49 -10.02 -5.31
N LYS A 155 -12.01 -10.61 -6.41
CA LYS A 155 -11.00 -10.00 -7.28
C LYS A 155 -11.48 -8.66 -7.85
N LYS A 156 -12.66 -8.64 -8.47
CA LYS A 156 -13.27 -7.43 -9.03
C LYS A 156 -13.53 -6.37 -7.96
N ILE A 157 -13.97 -6.78 -6.77
CA ILE A 157 -14.18 -5.88 -5.63
C ILE A 157 -12.88 -5.16 -5.25
N VAL A 158 -11.77 -5.89 -5.12
CA VAL A 158 -10.46 -5.29 -4.82
C VAL A 158 -10.01 -4.34 -5.94
N GLU A 159 -10.27 -4.70 -7.20
CA GLU A 159 -9.95 -3.84 -8.36
C GLU A 159 -10.76 -2.55 -8.36
N GLU A 160 -12.04 -2.58 -7.95
CA GLU A 160 -12.90 -1.40 -7.81
C GLU A 160 -12.45 -0.50 -6.65
N ILE A 161 -12.18 -1.07 -5.47
CA ILE A 161 -11.68 -0.31 -4.31
C ILE A 161 -10.36 0.38 -4.66
N MET A 162 -9.50 -0.29 -5.43
CA MET A 162 -8.18 0.20 -5.82
C MET A 162 -8.15 0.89 -7.20
N ALA A 163 -9.29 1.35 -7.71
CA ALA A 163 -9.42 1.96 -9.04
C ALA A 163 -8.89 3.42 -9.11
N PHE A 164 -7.59 3.61 -8.88
CA PHE A 164 -6.87 4.88 -9.10
C PHE A 164 -5.83 4.73 -10.23
N LYS A 165 -5.26 5.83 -10.77
CA LYS A 165 -4.30 5.75 -11.90
C LYS A 165 -2.84 5.54 -11.44
N GLY A 166 -1.91 5.37 -12.39
CA GLY A 166 -0.46 5.31 -12.15
C GLY A 166 0.09 3.95 -11.70
N ILE A 167 -0.59 3.25 -10.78
CA ILE A 167 -0.08 1.97 -10.25
C ILE A 167 -0.74 0.76 -10.96
N GLY A 168 0.09 -0.21 -11.36
CA GLY A 168 -0.35 -1.46 -11.98
C GLY A 168 -1.22 -2.35 -11.07
N ILE A 169 -2.09 -3.15 -11.66
CA ILE A 169 -3.14 -3.88 -10.94
C ILE A 169 -2.60 -4.91 -9.92
N SER A 170 -1.54 -5.63 -10.28
CA SER A 170 -0.85 -6.56 -9.39
C SER A 170 -0.41 -5.86 -8.10
N ARG A 171 0.22 -4.69 -8.27
CA ARG A 171 0.72 -3.89 -7.16
C ARG A 171 -0.41 -3.33 -6.29
N LYS A 172 -1.51 -2.91 -6.90
CA LYS A 172 -2.71 -2.48 -6.17
C LYS A 172 -3.28 -3.58 -5.30
N ARG A 173 -3.34 -4.83 -5.78
CA ARG A 173 -3.77 -5.95 -4.94
C ARG A 173 -2.82 -6.19 -3.78
N GLU A 174 -1.50 -6.14 -4.00
CA GLU A 174 -0.53 -6.22 -2.91
C GLU A 174 -0.75 -5.13 -1.86
N MET A 175 -0.95 -3.88 -2.29
CA MET A 175 -1.21 -2.73 -1.41
C MET A 175 -2.53 -2.90 -0.66
N PHE A 176 -3.58 -3.40 -1.31
CA PHE A 176 -4.86 -3.65 -0.66
C PHE A 176 -4.70 -4.59 0.53
N PHE A 177 -4.11 -5.77 0.32
CA PHE A 177 -3.97 -6.74 1.41
C PHE A 177 -2.93 -6.34 2.46
N ASN A 178 -1.84 -5.67 2.09
CA ASN A 178 -0.81 -5.30 3.05
C ASN A 178 -1.11 -4.02 3.85
N ILE A 179 -2.01 -3.16 3.35
CA ILE A 179 -2.22 -1.81 3.85
C ILE A 179 -3.71 -1.54 4.05
N ILE A 180 -4.47 -1.45 2.96
CA ILE A 180 -5.86 -0.96 3.01
C ILE A 180 -6.73 -1.87 3.87
N LEU A 181 -6.74 -3.17 3.60
CA LEU A 181 -7.53 -4.14 4.34
C LEU A 181 -7.20 -4.16 5.85
N PRO A 182 -5.94 -4.36 6.28
CA PRO A 182 -5.64 -4.39 7.71
C PRO A 182 -5.81 -3.03 8.38
N PHE A 183 -5.63 -1.92 7.65
CA PHE A 183 -5.88 -0.58 8.18
C PHE A 183 -7.35 -0.41 8.53
N PHE A 184 -8.26 -0.73 7.62
CA PHE A 184 -9.69 -0.58 7.85
C PHE A 184 -10.28 -1.62 8.81
N ILE A 185 -9.63 -2.77 9.02
CA ILE A 185 -9.99 -3.70 10.10
C ILE A 185 -9.47 -3.20 11.47
N ALA A 186 -8.36 -2.46 11.49
CA ALA A 186 -7.79 -1.89 12.72
C ALA A 186 -8.55 -0.64 13.19
N ASP A 187 -9.25 0.06 12.30
CA ASP A 187 -10.03 1.25 12.59
C ASP A 187 -11.35 0.90 13.29
N GLU A 188 -11.42 1.15 14.60
CA GLU A 188 -12.61 0.90 15.43
C GLU A 188 -13.83 1.72 15.00
N SER A 189 -13.65 2.82 14.25
CA SER A 189 -14.75 3.59 13.69
C SER A 189 -15.35 2.99 12.41
N PHE A 190 -14.80 1.88 11.91
CA PHE A 190 -15.13 1.26 10.63
C PHE A 190 -15.67 -0.19 10.71
N ILE A 191 -16.26 -0.56 11.85
CA ILE A 191 -16.69 -1.95 12.13
C ILE A 191 -17.69 -2.51 11.11
N GLY A 192 -18.54 -1.66 10.52
CA GLY A 192 -19.65 -2.07 9.65
C GLY A 192 -19.26 -2.92 8.44
N CYS A 193 -18.01 -2.86 7.98
CA CYS A 193 -17.52 -3.64 6.83
C CYS A 193 -16.38 -4.60 7.16
N HIS A 194 -16.11 -4.88 8.44
CA HIS A 194 -15.04 -5.81 8.84
C HIS A 194 -15.27 -7.23 8.30
N ASN A 195 -16.47 -7.78 8.47
CA ASN A 195 -16.79 -9.13 7.97
C ASN A 195 -16.67 -9.22 6.45
N PHE A 196 -17.03 -8.13 5.74
CA PHE A 196 -16.84 -8.04 4.30
C PHE A 196 -15.37 -8.09 3.91
N LEU A 197 -14.50 -7.33 4.59
CA LEU A 197 -13.06 -7.34 4.34
C LEU A 197 -12.41 -8.69 4.69
N LEU A 198 -12.81 -9.31 5.80
CA LEU A 198 -12.36 -10.66 6.18
C LEU A 198 -12.78 -11.69 5.12
N ASN A 199 -14.03 -11.64 4.65
CA ASN A 199 -14.49 -12.52 3.58
C ASN A 199 -13.66 -12.34 2.29
N ILE A 200 -13.29 -11.11 1.92
CA ILE A 200 -12.39 -10.87 0.78
C ILE A 200 -11.04 -11.56 1.00
N PHE A 201 -10.46 -11.48 2.20
CA PHE A 201 -9.20 -12.15 2.52
C PHE A 201 -9.28 -13.68 2.37
N GLU A 202 -10.42 -14.28 2.72
CA GLU A 202 -10.62 -15.72 2.65
C GLU A 202 -10.99 -16.24 1.27
N THR A 203 -11.58 -15.41 0.43
CA THR A 203 -12.18 -15.84 -0.85
C THR A 203 -11.51 -15.25 -2.09
N HIS A 204 -10.72 -14.19 -1.96
CA HIS A 204 -9.95 -13.64 -3.08
C HIS A 204 -8.93 -14.68 -3.57
N PRO A 205 -8.75 -14.85 -4.90
CA PRO A 205 -7.75 -15.77 -5.45
C PRO A 205 -6.33 -15.43 -4.97
N PRO A 206 -5.35 -16.33 -5.10
CA PRO A 206 -3.98 -16.04 -4.72
C PRO A 206 -3.44 -14.80 -5.47
N LEU A 207 -2.54 -14.05 -4.82
CA LEU A 207 -1.83 -12.95 -5.47
C LEU A 207 -0.77 -13.50 -6.43
N ASP A 208 -0.22 -12.63 -7.27
CA ASP A 208 0.85 -13.01 -8.20
C ASP A 208 2.08 -13.52 -7.42
N GLU A 209 2.54 -14.70 -7.79
CA GLU A 209 3.61 -15.38 -7.08
C GLU A 209 4.98 -14.73 -7.35
N ASN A 210 5.63 -14.27 -6.29
CA ASN A 210 7.05 -13.88 -6.36
C ASN A 210 7.96 -15.12 -6.31
N SER A 211 9.26 -14.93 -6.56
CA SER A 211 10.23 -16.03 -6.62
C SER A 211 10.32 -16.87 -5.34
N ARG A 212 10.10 -16.26 -4.16
CA ARG A 212 10.11 -16.97 -2.87
C ARG A 212 8.88 -17.85 -2.74
N VAL A 213 7.70 -17.32 -3.02
CA VAL A 213 6.43 -18.07 -3.00
C VAL A 213 6.48 -19.23 -3.98
N LYS A 214 6.97 -19.01 -5.21
CA LYS A 214 7.16 -20.07 -6.23
C LYS A 214 8.07 -21.19 -5.74
N ARG A 215 9.17 -20.83 -5.07
CA ARG A 215 10.10 -21.80 -4.46
C ARG A 215 9.39 -22.61 -3.38
N SER A 216 8.72 -21.96 -2.43
CA SER A 216 8.03 -22.65 -1.33
C SER A 216 6.88 -23.55 -1.82
N ILE A 217 6.13 -23.15 -2.85
CA ILE A 217 5.12 -24.01 -3.50
C ILE A 217 5.77 -25.29 -4.02
N ARG A 218 6.89 -25.16 -4.72
CA ARG A 218 7.63 -26.29 -5.31
C ARG A 218 8.21 -27.22 -4.26
N GLU A 219 8.88 -26.68 -3.24
CA GLU A 219 9.55 -27.46 -2.19
C GLU A 219 8.56 -28.19 -1.29
N LEU A 220 7.42 -27.56 -0.99
CA LEU A 220 6.46 -28.09 -0.03
C LEU A 220 5.31 -28.87 -0.69
N GLY A 221 5.24 -28.87 -2.02
CA GLY A 221 4.19 -29.54 -2.80
C GLY A 221 2.78 -29.02 -2.49
N VAL A 222 2.65 -27.75 -2.09
CA VAL A 222 1.37 -27.17 -1.65
C VAL A 222 0.67 -26.41 -2.77
N LYS A 223 -0.66 -26.53 -2.86
CA LYS A 223 -1.49 -25.73 -3.76
C LYS A 223 -2.18 -24.63 -2.96
N VAL A 224 -1.96 -23.38 -3.35
CA VAL A 224 -2.59 -22.20 -2.77
C VAL A 224 -3.83 -21.83 -3.58
N SER A 225 -4.95 -21.59 -2.90
CA SER A 225 -6.25 -21.39 -3.53
C SER A 225 -6.90 -20.03 -3.25
N ASN A 226 -6.45 -19.31 -2.22
CA ASN A 226 -6.94 -17.97 -1.90
C ASN A 226 -5.83 -17.08 -1.30
N ALA A 227 -6.16 -15.82 -1.02
CA ALA A 227 -5.25 -14.84 -0.44
C ALA A 227 -4.78 -15.25 0.97
N LYS A 228 -5.67 -15.78 1.81
CA LYS A 228 -5.32 -16.27 3.16
C LYS A 228 -4.24 -17.34 3.13
N GLU A 229 -4.41 -18.38 2.32
CA GLU A 229 -3.41 -19.43 2.13
C GLU A 229 -2.11 -18.85 1.53
N TYR A 230 -2.21 -17.90 0.60
CA TYR A 230 -1.04 -17.22 0.02
C TYR A 230 -0.21 -16.50 1.08
N PHE A 231 -0.87 -15.72 1.94
CA PHE A 231 -0.16 -14.99 3.01
C PHE A 231 0.32 -15.92 4.12
N GLY A 232 -0.35 -17.04 4.37
CA GLY A 232 0.17 -18.11 5.21
C GLY A 232 1.50 -18.67 4.69
N LEU A 233 1.60 -18.86 3.37
CA LEU A 233 2.85 -19.30 2.74
C LEU A 233 3.94 -18.23 2.78
N VAL A 234 3.59 -16.95 2.57
CA VAL A 234 4.53 -15.82 2.73
C VAL A 234 5.08 -15.75 4.16
N LYS A 235 4.21 -15.95 5.15
CA LYS A 235 4.59 -15.97 6.58
C LYS A 235 5.55 -17.12 6.86
N TYR A 236 5.23 -18.33 6.39
CA TYR A 236 6.12 -19.49 6.50
C TYR A 236 7.51 -19.22 5.89
N ALA A 237 7.56 -18.76 4.64
CA ALA A 237 8.81 -18.51 3.94
C ALA A 237 9.68 -17.46 4.65
N SER A 238 9.06 -16.45 5.26
CA SER A 238 9.76 -15.40 6.00
C SER A 238 10.36 -15.90 7.31
N SER A 239 9.71 -16.87 7.97
CA SER A 239 10.21 -17.49 9.21
C SER A 239 11.26 -18.57 8.97
N ALA A 240 11.29 -19.18 7.79
CA ALA A 240 12.19 -20.29 7.44
C ALA A 240 13.55 -19.86 6.86
N ASN A 241 13.82 -18.54 6.75
CA ASN A 241 15.00 -18.00 6.02
C ASN A 241 15.11 -18.52 4.56
N LEU A 242 13.98 -18.77 3.88
CA LEU A 242 13.90 -19.26 2.49
C LEU A 242 13.74 -18.15 1.43
#